data_AF-A0A258R026-F1
#
_entry.id   AF-A0A258R026-F1
#
_cell.length_a   1.000
_cell.length_b   1.000
_cell.length_c   1.000
_cell.angle_alpha   90.00
_cell.angle_beta   90.00
_cell.angle_gamma   90.00
#
_symmetry.space_group_name_H-M   'P 1'
#
loop_
_entity.id
_entity.type
_entity.pdbx_description
1 polymer ?
#
loop_
_entity_poly.entity_id
_entity_poly.type
_entity_poly.pdbx_seq_one_letter_code
_entity_poly.pdbx_strand_id
1 'polypeptide(L)' 'MDPNVLFANPDQIRAEVTKTLESFGAPGEPRNGLVDGHIFNLGHGISQHTPPDHVTALVDAVHEVSRRLRQPR' A
#
# COMPACT_ATOMS: atom_id res chain seq x y z
N MET A 1 -5.38 -5.19 0.58
CA MET A 1 -5.98 -4.68 -0.67
C MET A 1 -6.49 -5.85 -1.52
N ASP A 2 -7.60 -5.71 -2.25
CA ASP A 2 -8.08 -6.75 -3.18
C ASP A 2 -7.05 -6.96 -4.31
N PRO A 3 -6.58 -8.21 -4.58
CA PRO A 3 -5.63 -8.47 -5.66
C PRO A 3 -6.16 -8.11 -7.07
N ASN A 4 -7.47 -8.10 -7.30
CA ASN A 4 -8.05 -7.78 -8.61
C ASN A 4 -7.81 -6.33 -9.03
N VAL A 5 -7.48 -5.44 -8.07
CA VAL A 5 -7.03 -4.06 -8.36
C VAL A 5 -5.84 -4.05 -9.32
N LEU A 6 -5.00 -5.09 -9.32
CA LEU A 6 -3.84 -5.18 -10.21
C LEU A 6 -4.18 -5.38 -11.70
N PHE A 7 -5.46 -5.58 -12.05
CA PHE A 7 -5.91 -5.54 -13.45
C PHE A 7 -6.31 -4.13 -13.92
N ALA A 8 -6.38 -3.15 -13.02
CA ALA A 8 -6.65 -1.76 -13.34
C ALA A 8 -5.39 -1.07 -13.91
N ASN A 9 -5.55 0.15 -14.44
CA ASN A 9 -4.41 0.93 -14.92
C ASN A 9 -3.50 1.37 -13.75
N PRO A 10 -2.20 1.64 -13.97
CA PRO A 10 -1.25 2.00 -12.90
C PRO A 10 -1.69 3.13 -11.97
N ASP A 11 -2.38 4.15 -12.49
CA ASP A 11 -2.88 5.28 -11.68
C ASP A 11 -3.97 4.85 -10.69
N GLN A 12 -4.82 3.88 -11.08
CA GLN A 12 -5.85 3.34 -10.20
C GLN A 12 -5.25 2.43 -9.13
N ILE A 13 -4.22 1.66 -9.48
CA ILE A 13 -3.44 0.88 -8.51
C ILE A 13 -2.84 1.82 -7.46
N ARG A 14 -2.20 2.92 -7.89
CA ARG A 14 -1.66 3.95 -6.99
C ARG A 14 -2.73 4.57 -6.09
N ALA A 15 -3.92 4.86 -6.63
CA ALA A 15 -5.02 5.42 -5.87
C ALA A 15 -5.51 4.46 -4.75
N GLU A 16 -5.70 3.18 -5.06
CA GLU A 16 -6.15 2.18 -4.08
C GLU A 16 -5.07 1.87 -3.02
N VAL A 17 -3.78 1.89 -3.40
CA VAL A 17 -2.67 1.82 -2.44
C VAL A 17 -2.71 3.00 -1.49
N THR A 18 -2.86 4.21 -2.03
CA THR A 18 -2.90 5.46 -1.24
C THR A 18 -4.06 5.43 -0.27
N LYS A 19 -5.26 5.12 -0.74
CA LYS A 19 -6.47 4.97 0.07
C LYS A 19 -6.28 3.93 1.17
N THR A 20 -5.72 2.77 0.85
CA THR A 20 -5.47 1.71 1.83
C THR A 20 -4.51 2.19 2.92
N LEU A 21 -3.38 2.81 2.56
CA LEU A 21 -2.40 3.30 3.52
C LEU A 21 -2.94 4.47 4.37
N GLU A 22 -3.65 5.41 3.76
CA GLU A 22 -4.24 6.56 4.46
C GLU A 22 -5.38 6.11 5.39
N SER A 23 -6.13 5.06 5.04
CA SER A 23 -7.17 4.50 5.91
C SER A 23 -6.62 3.81 7.17
N PHE A 24 -5.42 3.22 7.07
CA PHE A 24 -4.70 2.70 8.24
C PHE A 24 -4.12 3.86 9.08
N GLY A 25 -3.60 4.89 8.42
CA GLY A 25 -3.03 6.08 9.05
C GLY A 25 -1.50 6.09 9.07
N ALA A 26 -0.95 7.25 9.43
CA ALA A 26 0.49 7.41 9.62
C ALA A 26 0.97 6.63 10.86
N PRO A 27 2.19 6.05 10.83
CA PRO A 27 2.82 5.52 12.04
C PRO A 27 2.86 6.60 13.12
N GLY A 28 2.32 6.29 14.30
CA GLY A 28 2.18 7.23 15.41
C GLY A 28 3.16 6.98 16.56
N GLU A 29 3.08 7.82 17.60
CA GLU A 29 3.80 7.56 18.84
C GLU A 29 3.40 6.20 19.43
N PRO A 30 4.35 5.49 20.06
CA PRO A 30 4.07 4.18 20.65
C PRO A 30 2.90 4.26 21.63
N ARG A 31 1.80 3.55 21.32
CA ARG A 31 0.73 3.34 22.30
C ARG A 31 1.07 2.12 23.12
N ASN A 32 1.13 2.28 24.44
CA ASN A 32 1.44 1.20 25.38
C ASN A 32 2.77 0.48 25.08
N GLY A 33 3.77 1.19 24.54
CA GLY A 33 5.09 0.63 24.22
C GLY A 33 5.18 -0.13 22.89
N LEU A 34 4.11 -0.14 22.07
CA LEU A 34 4.09 -0.75 20.74
C LEU A 34 4.04 0.34 19.66
N VAL A 35 4.92 0.22 18.66
CA VAL A 35 4.84 1.03 17.43
C VAL A 35 3.70 0.46 16.58
N ASP A 36 2.77 1.31 16.14
CA ASP A 36 1.76 0.93 15.14
C ASP A 36 2.47 0.68 13.80
N GLY A 37 2.84 -0.58 13.57
CA GLY A 37 3.50 -1.04 12.35
C GLY A 37 2.48 -1.62 11.39
N HIS A 38 2.49 -1.15 10.14
CA HIS A 38 1.68 -1.71 9.06
C HIS A 38 2.57 -2.44 8.06
N ILE A 39 2.32 -3.74 7.88
CA ILE A 39 2.84 -4.50 6.76
C ILE A 39 1.77 -4.51 5.68
N PHE A 40 1.97 -3.71 4.64
CA PHE A 40 1.07 -3.71 3.49
C PHE A 40 1.13 -5.07 2.77
N ASN A 41 -0.03 -5.61 2.41
CA ASN A 41 -0.13 -6.81 1.58
C ASN A 41 -1.45 -6.85 0.80
N LEU A 42 -1.52 -7.77 -0.17
CA LEU A 42 -2.77 -8.18 -0.78
C LEU A 42 -3.59 -9.02 0.21
N GLY A 43 -4.92 -8.99 0.07
CA GLY A 43 -5.84 -9.80 0.88
C GLY A 43 -5.87 -11.28 0.49
N HIS A 44 -5.28 -11.62 -0.64
CA HIS A 44 -5.15 -12.98 -1.16
C HIS A 44 -3.93 -13.08 -2.10
N GLY A 45 -3.64 -14.27 -2.61
CA GLY A 45 -2.61 -14.46 -3.63
C GLY A 45 -2.90 -13.68 -4.93
N ILE A 46 -1.83 -13.28 -5.60
CA ILE A 46 -1.89 -12.61 -6.91
C ILE A 46 -2.31 -13.60 -8.02
N SER A 47 -3.02 -13.13 -9.04
CA SER A 47 -3.34 -13.95 -10.22
C SER A 47 -2.12 -14.11 -11.13
N GLN A 48 -1.93 -15.30 -11.71
CA GLN A 48 -0.85 -15.58 -12.69
C GLN A 48 -0.95 -14.71 -13.96
N HIS A 49 -2.12 -14.12 -14.22
CA HIS A 49 -2.36 -13.25 -15.37
C HIS A 49 -2.10 -11.76 -15.07
N THR A 50 -1.66 -11.45 -13.84
CA THR A 50 -1.35 -10.07 -13.48
C THR A 50 -0.14 -9.57 -14.26
N PRO A 51 -0.22 -8.44 -14.97
CA PRO A 51 0.95 -7.86 -15.64
C PRO A 51 2.06 -7.55 -14.62
N PRO A 52 3.31 -7.98 -14.85
CA PRO A 52 4.40 -7.70 -13.91
C PRO A 52 4.60 -6.21 -13.62
N ASP A 53 4.44 -5.34 -14.62
CA ASP A 53 4.57 -3.89 -14.47
C ASP A 53 3.51 -3.29 -13.52
N HIS A 54 2.36 -3.93 -13.38
CA HIS A 54 1.32 -3.51 -12.42
C HIS A 54 1.72 -3.86 -10.99
N VAL A 55 2.49 -4.94 -10.79
CA VAL A 55 3.10 -5.27 -9.50
C VAL A 55 4.19 -4.26 -9.16
N THR A 56 4.99 -3.85 -10.13
CA THR A 56 5.96 -2.76 -9.97
C THR A 56 5.26 -1.47 -9.54
N ALA A 57 4.18 -1.08 -10.22
CA ALA A 57 3.38 0.10 -9.86
C ALA A 57 2.83 0.02 -8.42
N LEU A 58 2.35 -1.15 -8.00
CA LEU A 58 1.92 -1.41 -6.62
C LEU A 58 3.07 -1.19 -5.62
N VAL A 59 4.20 -1.84 -5.83
CA VAL A 59 5.34 -1.80 -4.90
C VAL A 59 5.91 -0.39 -4.79
N ASP A 60 6.06 0.30 -5.92
CA ASP A 60 6.53 1.68 -5.96
C ASP A 60 5.60 2.61 -5.20
N ALA A 61 4.28 2.48 -5.42
CA ALA A 61 3.26 3.27 -4.72
C ALA A 61 3.32 3.04 -3.20
N VAL A 62 3.45 1.78 -2.76
CA VAL A 62 3.54 1.44 -1.33
C VAL A 62 4.75 2.10 -0.70
N HIS A 63 5.91 2.00 -1.35
CA HIS A 63 7.14 2.60 -0.85
C HIS A 63 7.09 4.14 -0.83
N GLU A 64 6.59 4.76 -1.88
CA GLU A 64 6.47 6.21 -2.02
C GLU A 64 5.50 6.80 -0.98
N VAL A 65 4.27 6.31 -0.94
CA VAL A 65 3.22 6.85 -0.07
C VAL A 65 3.52 6.57 1.40
N SER A 66 4.02 5.38 1.74
CA SER A 66 4.35 5.08 3.13
C SER A 66 5.53 5.92 3.64
N ARG A 67 6.50 6.29 2.78
CA ARG A 67 7.55 7.24 3.16
C ARG A 67 6.97 8.63 3.43
N ARG A 68 6.07 9.11 2.58
CA ARG A 68 5.38 10.39 2.79
C ARG A 68 4.62 10.42 4.12
N LEU A 69 3.91 9.33 4.47
CA LEU A 69 3.16 9.23 5.74
C LEU A 69 4.06 9.22 6.98
N ARG A 70 5.35 8.88 6.86
CA ARG A 70 6.32 8.90 7.95
C ARG A 70 7.05 10.23 8.12
N GLN A 71 6.92 11.15 7.15
CA GLN A 71 7.56 12.46 7.28
C GLN A 71 6.84 13.27 8.36
N PRO A 72 7.59 13.91 9.29
CA PRO A 72 7.00 14.82 10.25
C PRO A 72 6.28 15.96 9.51
N ARG A 73 5.13 16.36 10.06
CA ARG A 73 4.31 17.45 9.52
C ARG A 73 4.96 18.82 9.75
#